data_AF-A0A930WIJ6-F1
#
_entry.id   AF-A0A930WIJ6-F1
#
_cell.length_a   1.000
_cell.length_b   1.000
_cell.length_c   1.000
_cell.angle_alpha   90.00
_cell.angle_beta   90.00
_cell.angle_gamma   90.00
#
_symmetry.space_group_name_H-M   'P 1'
#
loop_
_entity.id
_entity.type
_entity.pdbx_description
1 polymer ?
#
loop_
_entity_poly.entity_id
_entity_poly.type
_entity_poly.pdbx_seq_one_letter_code
_entity_poly.pdbx_strand_id
1 'polypeptide(L)' 'MNPVIVVEGRDDTRRLREIYPDIETIETNGSAIDEETIALIQKALQTREVIVFTDPDYPGTRIRNIIQERVPGVKHAFI' A
#
# COMPACT_ATOMS: atom_id res chain seq x y z
N MET A 1 17.09 -1.86 -4.47
CA MET A 1 16.34 -1.60 -3.23
C MET A 1 14.89 -1.89 -3.57
N ASN A 2 14.21 -2.75 -2.81
CA ASN A 2 12.87 -3.22 -3.18
C ASN A 2 11.81 -2.15 -2.83
N PRO A 3 10.74 -2.00 -3.63
CA PRO A 3 9.63 -1.13 -3.29
C PRO A 3 8.89 -1.64 -2.05
N VAL A 4 8.24 -0.71 -1.34
CA VAL A 4 7.28 -1.04 -0.28
C VAL A 4 5.89 -1.12 -0.88
N ILE A 5 5.17 -2.20 -0.60
CA ILE A 5 3.83 -2.42 -1.16
C ILE A 5 2.76 -2.07 -0.14
N VAL A 6 1.83 -1.19 -0.51
CA VAL A 6 0.66 -0.89 0.33
C VAL A 6 -0.50 -1.79 -0.12
N VAL A 7 -1.08 -2.54 0.82
CA VAL A 7 -2.16 -3.51 0.59
C VAL A 7 -3.33 -3.28 1.55
N GLU A 8 -4.50 -3.84 1.26
CA GLU A 8 -5.70 -3.66 2.10
C GLU A 8 -5.57 -4.40 3.44
N GLY A 9 -5.07 -5.63 3.43
CA GLY A 9 -4.97 -6.42 4.65
C GLY A 9 -3.96 -7.56 4.66
N ARG A 10 -4.00 -8.32 5.76
CA ARG A 10 -3.05 -9.41 6.08
C ARG A 10 -3.05 -10.54 5.06
N ASP A 11 -4.19 -10.85 4.47
CA ASP A 11 -4.30 -11.91 3.46
C ASP A 11 -3.51 -11.54 2.19
N ASP A 12 -3.49 -10.27 1.81
CA ASP A 12 -2.71 -9.76 0.67
C ASP A 12 -1.21 -9.85 0.97
N THR A 13 -0.81 -9.41 2.17
CA THR A 13 0.56 -9.56 2.67
C THR A 13 1.02 -11.02 2.61
N ARG A 14 0.18 -11.96 3.07
CA ARG A 14 0.50 -13.40 3.05
C ARG A 14 0.73 -13.89 1.61
N ARG A 15 -0.20 -13.62 0.69
CA ARG A 15 -0.09 -14.04 -0.71
C ARG A 15 1.15 -13.46 -1.40
N LEU A 16 1.47 -12.19 -1.14
CA LEU A 16 2.66 -11.56 -1.69
C LEU A 16 3.94 -12.23 -1.17
N ARG A 17 4.00 -12.57 0.12
CA ARG A 17 5.17 -13.25 0.72
C ARG A 17 5.36 -14.69 0.26
N GLU A 18 4.30 -15.39 -0.11
CA GLU A 18 4.39 -16.73 -0.71
C GLU A 18 5.17 -16.71 -2.04
N ILE A 19 5.06 -15.60 -2.79
CA ILE A 19 5.74 -15.42 -4.09
C ILE A 19 7.08 -14.68 -3.91
N TYR A 20 7.11 -13.70 -3.02
CA TYR A 20 8.26 -12.83 -2.75
C TYR A 20 8.55 -12.79 -1.24
N PRO A 21 9.35 -13.73 -0.70
CA PRO A 21 9.54 -13.88 0.75
C PRO A 21 10.03 -12.63 1.48
N ASP A 22 10.87 -11.82 0.82
CA ASP A 22 11.49 -10.62 1.41
C ASP A 22 10.69 -9.33 1.12
N ILE A 23 9.43 -9.44 0.70
CA ILE A 23 8.61 -8.26 0.38
C ILE A 23 8.13 -7.54 1.65
N GLU A 24 8.35 -6.22 1.67
CA GLU A 24 7.85 -5.35 2.72
C GLU A 24 6.47 -4.82 2.34
N THR A 25 5.53 -4.93 3.27
CA THR A 25 4.15 -4.47 3.09
C THR A 25 3.75 -3.49 4.17
N ILE A 26 2.88 -2.54 3.81
CA ILE A 26 2.11 -1.70 4.73
C ILE A 26 0.64 -2.05 4.53
N GLU A 27 -0.06 -2.41 5.60
CA GLU A 27 -1.47 -2.83 5.57
C GLU A 27 -2.35 -1.65 5.99
N THR A 28 -3.38 -1.33 5.21
CA THR A 28 -4.29 -0.22 5.55
C THR A 28 -5.41 -0.60 6.53
N ASN A 29 -5.59 -1.90 6.81
CA ASN A 29 -6.67 -2.45 7.63
C ASN A 29 -8.07 -2.05 7.11
N GLY A 30 -8.23 -2.02 5.78
CA GLY A 30 -9.45 -1.60 5.09
C GLY A 30 -9.39 -0.18 4.55
N SER A 31 -10.57 0.39 4.27
CA SER A 31 -10.72 1.70 3.58
C SER A 31 -10.76 2.92 4.50
N ALA A 32 -10.77 2.71 5.82
CA ALA A 32 -10.63 3.75 6.82
C ALA A 32 -9.16 3.83 7.26
N ILE A 33 -8.32 4.45 6.43
CA ILE A 33 -6.88 4.54 6.66
C ILE A 33 -6.61 5.54 7.79
N ASP A 34 -5.90 5.10 8.83
CA ASP A 34 -5.51 5.96 9.94
C ASP A 34 -4.27 6.82 9.62
N GLU A 35 -4.06 7.87 10.43
CA GLU A 35 -2.96 8.81 10.25
C GLU A 35 -1.58 8.16 10.47
N GLU A 36 -1.50 7.11 11.29
CA GLU A 36 -0.26 6.35 11.50
C GLU A 36 0.17 5.64 10.21
N THR A 37 -0.77 4.99 9.52
CA THR A 37 -0.55 4.34 8.24
C THR A 37 -0.11 5.36 7.18
N ILE A 38 -0.78 6.52 7.11
CA ILE A 38 -0.37 7.60 6.20
C ILE A 38 1.06 8.06 6.48
N ALA A 39 1.42 8.26 7.75
CA ALA A 39 2.78 8.66 8.14
C ALA A 39 3.83 7.59 7.79
N LEU A 40 3.49 6.30 7.93
CA LEU A 40 4.35 5.19 7.53
C LEU A 40 4.60 5.17 6.02
N ILE A 41 3.55 5.37 5.21
CA ILE A 41 3.65 5.45 3.75
C ILE A 41 4.54 6.64 3.34
N GLN A 42 4.33 7.82 3.93
CA GLN A 42 5.16 9.01 3.68
C GLN A 42 6.63 8.78 4.03
N LYS A 43 6.90 8.16 5.18
CA LYS A 43 8.28 7.83 5.61
C LYS A 43 8.95 6.84 4.68
N ALA A 44 8.21 5.82 4.20
CA ALA A 44 8.74 4.87 3.22
C ALA A 44 9.12 5.59 1.91
N LEU A 45 8.26 6.49 1.42
CA LEU A 45 8.45 7.24 0.17
C LEU A 45 9.69 8.14 0.17
N GLN A 46 10.18 8.56 1.35
CA GLN A 46 11.41 9.36 1.46
C GLN A 46 12.67 8.62 1.02
N THR A 47 12.66 7.29 1.06
CA THR A 47 13.85 6.46 0.83
C THR A 47 13.68 5.42 -0.25
N ARG A 48 12.43 5.05 -0.56
CA ARG A 48 12.08 3.92 -1.43
C ARG A 48 10.85 4.26 -2.27
N GLU A 49 10.69 3.55 -3.36
CA GLU A 49 9.43 3.58 -4.10
C GLU A 49 8.32 2.93 -3.28
N VAL A 50 7.12 3.51 -3.33
CA VAL A 50 5.92 2.98 -2.70
C VAL A 50 4.89 2.69 -3.77
N ILE A 51 4.35 1.47 -3.75
CA ILE A 51 3.37 1.00 -4.74
C ILE A 51 2.09 0.59 -4.00
N VAL A 52 0.98 1.23 -4.33
CA VAL A 52 -0.34 0.82 -3.86
C VAL A 52 -0.86 -0.30 -4.76
N PHE A 53 -1.17 -1.44 -4.15
CA PHE A 53 -1.65 -2.65 -4.81
C PHE A 53 -2.88 -3.18 -4.08
N THR A 54 -4.05 -2.74 -4.53
CA THR A 54 -5.37 -3.12 -4.02
C THR A 54 -6.28 -3.63 -5.13
N ASP A 55 -7.34 -4.36 -4.79
CA ASP A 55 -8.29 -4.87 -5.77
C ASP A 55 -8.99 -3.73 -6.54
N PRO A 56 -9.43 -3.98 -7.79
CA PRO A 56 -10.15 -3.01 -8.61
C PRO A 56 -11.63 -2.92 -8.22
N ASP A 57 -11.91 -2.83 -6.91
CA ASP A 57 -13.24 -2.75 -6.34
C ASP A 57 -13.45 -1.41 -5.60
N TYR A 58 -14.61 -1.25 -4.95
CA TYR A 58 -14.94 -0.01 -4.24
C TYR A 58 -13.99 0.28 -3.06
N PRO A 59 -13.75 -0.67 -2.12
CA PRO A 59 -12.73 -0.51 -1.08
C PRO A 59 -11.34 -0.16 -1.63
N GLY A 60 -10.84 -0.92 -2.60
CA GLY A 60 -9.52 -0.73 -3.18
C GLY A 60 -9.37 0.61 -3.88
N THR A 61 -10.40 1.06 -4.62
CA THR A 61 -10.43 2.39 -5.24
C THR A 61 -10.44 3.50 -4.20
N ARG A 62 -11.21 3.34 -3.11
CA ARG A 62 -11.25 4.31 -2.02
C ARG A 62 -9.88 4.43 -1.34
N ILE A 63 -9.19 3.31 -1.08
CA ILE A 63 -7.84 3.30 -0.53
C ILE A 63 -6.89 4.10 -1.44
N ARG A 64 -6.90 3.82 -2.75
CA ARG A 64 -6.05 4.52 -3.73
C ARG A 64 -6.27 6.02 -3.72
N ASN A 65 -7.53 6.45 -3.72
CA ASN A 65 -7.87 7.87 -3.73
C ASN A 65 -7.36 8.58 -2.47
N ILE A 66 -7.58 7.99 -1.30
CA ILE A 66 -7.10 8.55 -0.02
C ILE A 66 -5.57 8.68 -0.03
N ILE A 67 -4.85 7.61 -0.42
CA ILE A 67 -3.39 7.64 -0.41
C ILE A 67 -2.86 8.64 -1.45
N GLN A 68 -3.44 8.69 -2.66
CA GLN A 68 -3.02 9.64 -3.70
C GLN A 68 -3.17 11.09 -3.27
N GLU A 69 -4.25 11.42 -2.56
CA GLU A 69 -4.51 12.76 -2.03
C GLU A 69 -3.55 13.13 -0.88
N ARG A 70 -3.31 12.19 0.04
CA ARG A 70 -2.54 12.45 1.27
C ARG A 70 -1.03 12.26 1.10
N VAL A 71 -0.61 11.47 0.11
CA VAL A 71 0.79 11.08 -0.15
C VAL A 71 1.09 11.17 -1.65
N PRO A 72 1.23 12.38 -2.20
CA PRO A 72 1.54 12.55 -3.62
C PRO A 72 2.89 11.93 -3.96
N GLY A 73 2.96 11.22 -5.09
CA GLY A 73 4.17 10.55 -5.58
C GLY A 73 4.21 9.04 -5.37
N VAL A 74 3.22 8.45 -4.69
CA VAL A 74 3.04 6.99 -4.70
C VAL A 74 2.72 6.49 -6.11
N LYS A 75 3.17 5.27 -6.43
CA LYS A 75 2.79 4.58 -7.66
C LYS A 75 1.59 3.67 -7.42
N HIS A 76 0.86 3.36 -8.48
CA HIS A 76 -0.30 2.48 -8.43
C HIS A 76 -0.10 1.33 -9.42
N ALA A 77 -0.19 0.09 -8.91
CA ALA A 77 -0.22 -1.11 -9.74
C ALA A 77 -1.65 -1.66 -9.78
N PHE A 78 -2.07 -2.27 -10.88
CA PHE A 78 -3.42 -2.78 -11.13
C PHE A 78 -3.35 -4.24 -11.57
N ILE A 79 -4.39 -5.01 -11.25
CA ILE A 79 -4.59 -6.40 -11.70
C ILE A 79 -5.47 -6.39 -12.94
#